data_AF-A0A7S1ISH9-F1
#
_entry.id   AF-A0A7S1ISH9-F1
#
_cell.length_a   1.000
_cell.length_b   1.000
_cell.length_c   1.000
_cell.angle_alpha   90.00
_cell.angle_beta   90.00
_cell.angle_gamma   90.00
#
_symmetry.space_group_name_H-M   'P 1'
#
loop_
_entity.id
_entity.type
_entity.pdbx_description
1 polymer ?
#
loop_
_entity_poly.entity_id
_entity_poly.type
_entity_poly.pdbx_seq_one_letter_code
_entity_poly.pdbx_strand_id
1 'polypeptide(L)'
;TYQAKMDDRDVHEVASLLKGFLNRLPVPLCLPTSYPQFVSAHAIRNVDTRFQKIKNLFNGLPNANKMVLLHLLRHLHKVAQHSKKNKMTVSSLATTFAPVIFKCPKELDSPLRVMTDQPALAAVLATLISYHHLLPLSQE
;
A
#
# COMPACT_ATOMS: atom_id res chain seq x y z
N THR A 1 -19.36 29.53 -2.58
CA THR A 1 -18.10 28.74 -2.66
C THR A 1 -17.85 28.14 -1.30
N TYR A 2 -18.22 26.87 -1.08
CA TYR A 2 -18.09 26.22 0.23
C TYR A 2 -16.62 25.84 0.47
N GLN A 3 -15.87 26.70 1.18
CA GLN A 3 -14.62 26.29 1.82
C GLN A 3 -14.97 25.58 3.12
N ALA A 4 -15.17 24.26 3.04
CA ALA A 4 -15.23 23.42 4.23
C ALA A 4 -13.84 23.48 4.90
N LYS A 5 -13.77 24.22 6.01
CA LYS A 5 -12.60 24.29 6.87
C LYS A 5 -12.55 22.98 7.66
N MET A 6 -11.88 21.97 7.11
CA MET A 6 -11.70 20.68 7.79
C MET A 6 -10.90 20.90 9.09
N ASP A 7 -11.48 20.52 10.23
CA ASP A 7 -10.81 20.48 11.53
C ASP A 7 -9.75 19.35 11.51
N ASP A 8 -8.74 19.40 12.37
CA ASP A 8 -7.71 18.34 12.43
C ASP A 8 -8.35 16.97 12.77
N ARG A 9 -9.48 16.97 13.50
CA ARG A 9 -10.31 15.78 13.74
C ARG A 9 -10.90 15.21 12.45
N ASP A 10 -11.41 16.05 11.55
CA ASP A 10 -11.98 15.62 10.26
C ASP A 10 -10.92 14.89 9.40
N VAL A 11 -9.66 15.34 9.46
CA VAL A 11 -8.57 14.72 8.69
C VAL A 11 -8.24 13.31 9.21
N HIS A 12 -8.19 13.13 10.53
CA HIS A 12 -7.98 11.82 11.14
C HIS A 12 -9.17 10.88 10.92
N GLU A 13 -10.39 11.40 10.94
CA GLU A 13 -11.61 10.67 10.62
C GLU A 13 -11.63 10.22 9.15
N VAL A 14 -11.33 11.11 8.19
CA VAL A 14 -11.25 10.76 6.76
C VAL A 14 -10.16 9.72 6.50
N ALA A 15 -9.00 9.82 7.15
CA ALA A 15 -7.96 8.81 7.05
C ALA A 15 -8.40 7.45 7.63
N SER A 16 -9.13 7.47 8.75
CA SER A 16 -9.67 6.26 9.38
C SER A 16 -10.79 5.64 8.53
N LEU A 17 -11.64 6.48 7.92
CA LEU A 17 -12.67 6.06 6.96
C LEU A 17 -12.05 5.43 5.72
N LEU A 18 -10.98 6.00 5.16
CA LEU A 18 -10.26 5.43 4.02
C LEU A 18 -9.66 4.06 4.37
N LYS A 19 -8.99 3.93 5.53
CA LYS A 19 -8.49 2.63 6.02
C LYS A 19 -9.63 1.63 6.20
N GLY A 20 -10.73 2.08 6.80
CA GLY A 20 -11.92 1.27 7.01
C GLY A 20 -12.55 0.81 5.69
N PHE A 21 -12.62 1.68 4.69
CA PHE A 21 -13.12 1.35 3.36
C PHE A 21 -12.26 0.27 2.70
N LEU A 22 -10.94 0.45 2.68
CA LEU A 22 -10.01 -0.53 2.10
C LEU A 22 -10.08 -1.89 2.83
N ASN A 23 -10.23 -1.89 4.15
CA ASN A 23 -10.39 -3.13 4.94
C ASN A 23 -11.71 -3.86 4.69
N ARG A 24 -12.76 -3.12 4.31
CA ARG A 24 -14.10 -3.67 4.01
C ARG A 24 -14.26 -4.13 2.57
N LEU A 25 -13.25 -3.98 1.71
CA LEU A 25 -13.32 -4.51 0.35
C LEU A 25 -13.51 -6.04 0.39
N PRO A 26 -14.43 -6.60 -0.43
CA PRO A 26 -14.71 -8.04 -0.44
C PRO A 26 -13.49 -8.86 -0.88
N VAL A 27 -12.61 -8.27 -1.70
CA VAL A 27 -11.29 -8.79 -2.04
C VAL A 27 -10.25 -7.73 -1.64
N PRO A 28 -9.16 -8.08 -0.94
CA PRO A 28 -8.11 -7.13 -0.63
C PRO A 28 -7.48 -6.53 -1.89
N LEU A 29 -6.91 -5.34 -1.73
CA LEU A 29 -6.42 -4.56 -2.87
C LEU A 29 -5.32 -5.31 -3.63
N CYS A 30 -4.42 -5.99 -2.91
CA CYS A 30 -3.58 -7.04 -3.44
C CYS A 30 -4.27 -8.39 -3.26
N LEU A 31 -4.31 -9.20 -4.32
CA LEU A 31 -4.94 -10.53 -4.30
C LEU A 31 -4.27 -11.45 -3.25
N PRO A 32 -5.03 -12.27 -2.51
CA PRO A 32 -4.48 -13.25 -1.56
C PRO A 32 -3.41 -14.16 -2.18
N THR A 33 -3.58 -14.53 -3.44
CA THR A 33 -2.64 -15.36 -4.22
C THR A 33 -1.28 -14.70 -4.44
N SER A 34 -1.22 -13.37 -4.44
CA SER A 34 0.01 -12.59 -4.63
C SER A 34 0.77 -12.34 -3.32
N TYR A 35 0.14 -12.57 -2.15
CA TYR A 35 0.71 -12.27 -0.84
C TYR A 35 2.10 -12.90 -0.62
N PRO A 36 2.32 -14.23 -0.83
CA PRO A 36 3.64 -14.84 -0.61
C PRO A 36 4.70 -14.30 -1.57
N GLN A 37 4.29 -13.88 -2.77
CA GLN A 37 5.18 -13.34 -3.78
C GLN A 37 5.64 -11.93 -3.42
N PHE A 38 4.77 -11.12 -2.81
CA PHE A 38 5.16 -9.82 -2.27
C PHE A 38 6.10 -9.95 -1.06
N VAL A 39 5.84 -10.89 -0.14
CA VAL A 39 6.75 -11.15 0.99
C VAL A 39 8.14 -11.56 0.50
N SER A 40 8.22 -12.52 -0.43
CA SER A 40 9.50 -13.01 -0.97
C SER A 40 10.25 -11.98 -1.82
N ALA A 41 9.55 -11.02 -2.44
CA ALA A 41 10.21 -9.95 -3.18
C ALA A 41 11.15 -9.11 -2.28
N HIS A 42 10.83 -8.97 -0.99
CA HIS A 42 11.68 -8.24 -0.05
C HIS A 42 13.05 -8.91 0.17
N ALA A 43 13.13 -10.24 0.05
CA ALA A 43 14.36 -11.01 0.24
C ALA A 43 15.39 -10.82 -0.89
N ILE A 44 15.00 -10.21 -2.01
CA ILE A 44 15.90 -9.93 -3.13
C ILE A 44 16.85 -8.79 -2.75
N ARG A 45 18.16 -9.08 -2.72
CA ARG A 45 19.22 -8.13 -2.34
C ARG A 45 19.45 -7.03 -3.38
N ASN A 46 19.44 -7.39 -4.66
CA ASN A 46 19.62 -6.43 -5.74
C ASN A 46 18.37 -5.53 -5.86
N VAL A 47 18.56 -4.22 -5.75
CA VAL A 47 17.47 -3.25 -5.71
C VAL A 47 16.68 -3.21 -7.01
N ASP A 48 17.35 -3.25 -8.15
CA ASP A 48 16.72 -3.21 -9.48
C ASP A 48 15.90 -4.46 -9.72
N THR A 49 16.48 -5.65 -9.47
CA THR A 49 15.76 -6.93 -9.59
C THR A 49 14.56 -6.99 -8.65
N ARG A 50 14.71 -6.49 -7.41
CA ARG A 50 13.61 -6.40 -6.46
C ARG A 50 12.50 -5.49 -6.98
N PHE A 51 12.84 -4.31 -7.47
CA PHE A 51 11.87 -3.37 -8.02
C PHE A 51 11.14 -3.96 -9.24
N GLN A 52 11.87 -4.60 -10.16
CA GLN A 52 11.26 -5.27 -11.31
C GLN A 52 10.30 -6.38 -10.90
N LYS A 53 10.66 -7.20 -9.89
CA LYS A 53 9.75 -8.22 -9.35
C LYS A 53 8.49 -7.58 -8.78
N ILE A 54 8.62 -6.54 -7.95
CA ILE A 54 7.48 -5.82 -7.36
C ILE A 54 6.59 -5.21 -8.46
N LYS A 55 7.18 -4.60 -9.49
CA LYS A 55 6.47 -4.04 -10.64
C LYS A 55 5.69 -5.11 -11.41
N ASN A 56 6.28 -6.27 -11.63
CA ASN A 56 5.60 -7.38 -12.29
C ASN A 56 4.42 -7.91 -11.48
N LEU A 57 4.57 -8.00 -10.15
CA LEU A 57 3.47 -8.36 -9.26
C LEU A 57 2.33 -7.33 -9.31
N PHE A 58 2.67 -6.04 -9.30
CA PHE A 58 1.70 -4.97 -9.49
C PHE A 58 0.97 -5.11 -10.82
N ASN A 59 1.68 -5.36 -11.93
CA ASN A 59 1.09 -5.50 -13.26
C ASN A 59 0.16 -6.71 -13.39
N GLY A 60 0.43 -7.78 -12.64
CA GLY A 60 -0.39 -8.99 -12.60
C GLY A 60 -1.71 -8.83 -11.82
N LEU A 61 -1.91 -7.71 -11.12
CA LEU A 61 -3.20 -7.43 -10.47
C LEU A 61 -4.28 -7.10 -11.53
N PRO A 62 -5.56 -7.40 -11.25
CA PRO A 62 -6.70 -6.98 -12.07
C PRO A 62 -6.69 -5.47 -12.29
N ASN A 63 -7.17 -5.01 -13.45
CA ASN A 63 -7.13 -3.59 -13.82
C ASN A 63 -7.80 -2.68 -12.76
N ALA A 64 -8.96 -3.08 -12.23
CA ALA A 64 -9.64 -2.34 -11.17
C ALA A 64 -8.75 -2.20 -9.91
N ASN A 65 -8.14 -3.28 -9.44
CA ASN A 65 -7.23 -3.28 -8.29
C ASN A 65 -6.00 -2.39 -8.53
N LYS A 66 -5.38 -2.48 -9.72
CA LYS A 66 -4.22 -1.64 -10.10
C LYS A 66 -4.56 -0.17 -10.07
N MET A 67 -5.69 0.23 -10.63
CA MET A 67 -6.10 1.63 -10.68
C MET A 67 -6.31 2.21 -9.28
N VAL A 68 -7.02 1.48 -8.42
CA VAL A 68 -7.25 1.92 -7.03
C VAL A 68 -5.93 1.96 -6.26
N LEU A 69 -5.09 0.94 -6.37
CA LEU A 69 -3.78 0.91 -5.72
C LEU A 69 -2.89 2.06 -6.20
N LEU A 70 -2.81 2.33 -7.50
CA LEU A 70 -2.01 3.43 -8.03
C LEU A 70 -2.50 4.79 -7.54
N HIS A 71 -3.82 5.01 -7.49
CA HIS A 71 -4.38 6.24 -6.96
C HIS A 71 -4.06 6.41 -5.47
N LEU A 72 -4.17 5.32 -4.69
CA LEU A 72 -3.80 5.30 -3.28
C LEU A 72 -2.30 5.60 -3.09
N LEU A 73 -1.41 4.94 -3.84
CA LEU A 73 0.04 5.17 -3.76
C LEU A 73 0.41 6.64 -4.03
N ARG A 74 -0.21 7.25 -5.05
CA ARG A 74 -0.05 8.68 -5.36
C ARG A 74 -0.52 9.57 -4.22
N HIS A 75 -1.67 9.23 -3.61
CA HIS A 75 -2.19 9.98 -2.46
C HIS A 75 -1.25 9.86 -1.25
N LEU A 76 -0.82 8.65 -0.90
CA LEU A 76 0.11 8.40 0.21
C LEU A 76 1.45 9.13 0.00
N HIS A 77 1.95 9.17 -1.24
CA HIS A 77 3.13 9.95 -1.57
C HIS A 77 2.94 11.45 -1.29
N LYS A 78 1.81 12.05 -1.71
CA LYS A 78 1.49 13.45 -1.40
C LYS A 78 1.37 13.71 0.10
N VAL A 79 0.80 12.77 0.87
CA VAL A 79 0.74 12.87 2.34
C VAL A 79 2.15 12.87 2.92
N ALA A 80 3.04 12.00 2.43
CA ALA A 80 4.42 11.90 2.89
C ALA A 80 5.26 13.16 2.61
N GLN A 81 4.97 13.87 1.51
CA GLN A 81 5.62 15.15 1.20
C GLN A 81 5.35 16.23 2.27
N HIS A 82 4.26 16.09 3.03
CA HIS A 82 3.90 16.99 4.13
C HIS A 82 4.34 16.46 5.51
N SER A 83 5.23 15.46 5.54
CA SER A 83 5.74 14.80 6.76
C SER A 83 6.29 15.74 7.84
N LYS A 84 6.83 16.90 7.47
CA LYS A 84 7.30 17.90 8.45
C LYS A 84 6.17 18.37 9.39
N LYS A 85 4.94 18.47 8.85
CA LYS A 85 3.74 18.90 9.58
C LYS A 85 2.95 17.71 10.12
N ASN A 86 2.56 16.75 9.28
CA ASN A 86 1.68 15.64 9.68
C ASN A 86 2.42 14.46 10.34
N LYS A 87 3.76 14.49 10.39
CA LYS A 87 4.65 13.45 10.95
C LYS A 87 4.55 12.08 10.28
N MET A 88 3.85 11.98 9.15
CA MET A 88 3.68 10.75 8.39
C MET A 88 4.73 10.68 7.28
N THR A 89 5.75 9.84 7.46
CA THR A 89 6.75 9.54 6.42
C THR A 89 6.25 8.42 5.50
N VAL A 90 6.93 8.20 4.37
CA VAL A 90 6.64 7.03 3.51
C VAL A 90 6.69 5.73 4.31
N SER A 91 7.67 5.60 5.22
CA SER A 91 7.83 4.43 6.07
C SER A 91 6.65 4.24 7.03
N SER A 92 6.24 5.29 7.76
CA SER A 92 5.13 5.16 8.72
C SER A 92 3.78 4.95 8.02
N LEU A 93 3.57 5.56 6.85
CA LEU A 93 2.41 5.27 5.99
C LEU A 93 2.44 3.83 5.51
N ALA A 94 3.58 3.33 5.03
CA ALA A 94 3.68 1.95 4.57
C ALA A 94 3.39 0.95 5.69
N THR A 95 3.93 1.14 6.89
CA THR A 95 3.62 0.32 8.07
C THR A 95 2.13 0.36 8.42
N THR A 96 1.50 1.53 8.31
CA THR A 96 0.07 1.69 8.63
C THR A 96 -0.84 1.03 7.60
N PHE A 97 -0.49 1.10 6.31
CA PHE A 97 -1.36 0.67 5.22
C PHE A 97 -1.05 -0.75 4.71
N ALA A 98 0.13 -1.31 4.95
CA ALA A 98 0.50 -2.67 4.52
C ALA A 98 -0.49 -3.76 4.99
N PRO A 99 -0.92 -3.82 6.27
CA PRO A 99 -1.90 -4.83 6.70
C PRO A 99 -3.22 -4.75 5.93
N VAL A 100 -3.64 -3.54 5.57
CA VAL A 100 -4.92 -3.26 4.91
C VAL A 100 -4.86 -3.56 3.40
N ILE A 101 -3.72 -3.27 2.77
CA ILE A 101 -3.53 -3.45 1.31
C ILE A 101 -3.26 -4.91 0.96
N PHE A 102 -2.39 -5.59 1.72
CA PHE A 102 -1.97 -6.96 1.41
C PHE A 102 -2.81 -8.04 2.06
N LYS A 103 -3.49 -7.72 3.18
CA LYS A 103 -4.38 -8.59 3.97
C LYS A 103 -3.99 -10.08 3.97
N CYS A 104 -3.40 -10.54 5.06
CA CYS A 104 -3.04 -11.94 5.22
C CYS A 104 -4.23 -12.87 4.87
N PRO A 105 -4.08 -13.84 3.95
CA PRO A 105 -5.11 -14.82 3.65
C PRO A 105 -5.45 -15.63 4.91
N LYS A 106 -6.73 -15.96 5.13
CA LYS A 106 -7.19 -16.65 6.35
C LYS A 106 -6.49 -18.00 6.55
N GLU A 107 -6.15 -18.67 5.46
CA GLU A 107 -5.48 -19.96 5.44
C GLU A 107 -4.02 -19.87 5.90
N LEU A 108 -3.43 -18.68 5.83
CA LEU A 108 -2.05 -18.38 6.23
C LEU A 108 -1.99 -17.55 7.52
N ASP A 109 -3.14 -17.23 8.10
CA ASP A 109 -3.28 -16.34 9.26
C ASP A 109 -2.80 -17.05 10.52
N SER A 110 -1.51 -16.89 10.81
CA SER A 110 -0.92 -17.24 12.09
C SER A 110 -0.27 -15.99 12.70
N PRO A 111 -0.40 -15.76 14.02
CA PRO A 111 0.20 -14.60 14.67
C PRO A 111 1.70 -14.47 14.40
N LEU A 112 2.41 -15.60 14.34
CA LEU A 112 3.84 -15.64 14.02
C LEU A 112 4.14 -15.22 12.58
N ARG A 113 3.32 -15.66 11.60
CA ARG A 113 3.51 -15.28 10.18
C ARG A 113 3.23 -13.79 9.97
N VAL A 114 2.12 -13.29 10.51
CA VAL A 114 1.76 -11.88 10.39
C VAL A 114 2.86 -11.00 10.96
N MET A 115 3.42 -11.36 12.13
CA MET A 115 4.52 -10.61 12.74
C MET A 115 5.81 -10.63 11.91
N THR A 116 6.08 -11.74 11.19
CA THR A 116 7.30 -11.91 10.39
C THR A 116 7.20 -11.27 9.01
N ASP A 117 6.02 -11.34 8.38
CA ASP A 117 5.79 -10.88 7.01
C ASP A 117 5.55 -9.37 6.94
N GLN A 118 4.99 -8.77 8.00
CA GLN A 118 4.57 -7.37 7.96
C GLN A 118 5.72 -6.38 7.67
N PRO A 119 6.92 -6.50 8.25
CA PRO A 119 8.04 -5.64 7.90
C PRO A 119 8.42 -5.72 6.41
N ALA A 120 8.39 -6.93 5.84
CA ALA A 120 8.67 -7.14 4.42
C ALA A 120 7.61 -6.47 3.53
N LEU A 121 6.33 -6.63 3.85
CA LEU A 121 5.21 -6.02 3.13
C LEU A 121 5.22 -4.49 3.25
N ALA A 122 5.54 -3.96 4.43
CA ALA A 122 5.73 -2.52 4.64
C ALA A 122 6.87 -1.98 3.76
N ALA A 123 8.01 -2.68 3.67
CA ALA A 123 9.12 -2.27 2.80
C ALA A 123 8.75 -2.31 1.31
N VAL A 124 7.98 -3.32 0.88
CA VAL A 124 7.43 -3.39 -0.48
C VAL A 124 6.49 -2.22 -0.75
N LEU A 125 5.57 -1.92 0.17
CA LEU A 125 4.65 -0.79 0.01
C LEU A 125 5.39 0.56 -0.01
N ALA A 126 6.42 0.74 0.82
CA ALA A 126 7.26 1.93 0.81
C ALA A 126 7.97 2.11 -0.55
N THR A 127 8.41 1.00 -1.16
CA THR A 127 8.97 0.99 -2.51
C THR A 127 7.91 1.43 -3.53
N LEU A 128 6.70 0.86 -3.47
CA LEU A 128 5.60 1.24 -4.35
C LEU A 128 5.18 2.71 -4.19
N ILE A 129 5.16 3.25 -2.96
CA ILE A 129 4.84 4.66 -2.68
C ILE A 129 5.93 5.58 -3.24
N SER A 130 7.21 5.20 -3.11
CA SER A 130 8.31 6.03 -3.60
C SER A 130 8.39 6.05 -5.13
N TYR A 131 8.13 4.92 -5.78
CA TYR A 131 8.32 4.72 -7.22
C TYR A 131 7.00 4.61 -8.00
N HIS A 132 5.90 5.13 -7.45
CA HIS A 132 4.57 5.05 -8.07
C HIS A 132 4.50 5.64 -9.49
N HIS A 133 5.42 6.55 -9.84
CA HIS A 133 5.49 7.22 -11.14
C HIS A 133 6.09 6.32 -12.24
N LEU A 134 6.81 5.27 -11.86
CA LEU A 134 7.39 4.26 -12.76
C LEU A 134 6.45 3.06 -13.01
N LEU A 135 5.30 3.04 -12.32
CA LEU A 135 4.26 2.05 -12.52
C LEU A 135 3.40 2.48 -13.72
N PRO A 136 3.19 1.61 -14.72
CA PRO A 136 2.45 1.96 -15.90
C PRO A 136 1.00 2.30 -15.54
N LEU A 137 0.49 3.41 -16.07
CA LEU A 137 -0.94 3.55 -16.28
C LEU A 137 -1.30 2.50 -17.32
N SER A 138 -2.21 1.59 -16.99
CA SER A 138 -2.75 0.65 -17.99
C SER A 138 -3.29 1.50 -19.14
N GLN A 139 -2.57 1.54 -20.27
CA GLN A 139 -3.20 1.90 -21.53
C GLN A 139 -3.96 0.66 -21.94
N GLU A 140 -5.27 0.85 -22.16
CA GLU A 140 -6.18 -0.15 -22.71
C GLU A 140 -5.63 -0.77 -24.00
#